data_AF-A0A4Z2J1Q6-F1
#
_entry.id   AF-A0A4Z2J1Q6-F1
#
_cell.length_a   1.000
_cell.length_b   1.000
_cell.length_c   1.000
_cell.angle_alpha   90.00
_cell.angle_beta   90.00
_cell.angle_gamma   90.00
#
_symmetry.space_group_name_H-M   'P 1'
#
loop_
_entity.id
_entity.type
_entity.pdbx_description
1 polymer ?
#
loop_
_entity_poly.entity_id
_entity_poly.type
_entity_poly.pdbx_seq_one_letter_code
_entity_poly.pdbx_strand_id
1 'polypeptide(L)'
;MDSIFHEKQEGSLCAQHCLNNLLQGEYFTPVDLSTIAHQLDEEERMRMAEGGMASEEYRTFLQQPSGNMDDSGFFSIQVISNALRVWGLELILFNSREYQSLMINPINEKAFICNYKEHWFTIRKLGQQWFNLNSLLTGPELISDTYLALFLAQLQQEGYSIFVIRGNLPECEAEQILGIMRVQQQQRPRLIGEDEAQTSAGMSAALSQTEMVFGVEDEVVDEDEELKKALAISRQDIDVEDEEADLRRAIQLSMQGSSNKLSRIYLTQTQSHQTAQDQ
;
A
#
# COMPACT_ATOMS: atom_id res chain seq x y z
N MET A 1 2.56 13.14 -19.98
CA MET A 1 2.33 11.97 -19.11
C MET A 1 1.31 11.01 -19.73
N ASP A 2 0.48 11.49 -20.66
CA ASP A 2 -0.59 10.72 -21.31
C ASP A 2 -0.14 9.59 -22.25
N SER A 3 1.17 9.50 -22.52
CA SER A 3 1.76 8.44 -23.35
C SER A 3 2.19 7.22 -22.54
N ILE A 4 2.26 7.31 -21.21
CA ILE A 4 2.59 6.18 -20.35
C ILE A 4 1.31 5.38 -20.13
N PHE A 5 1.34 4.10 -20.49
CA PHE A 5 0.24 3.21 -20.19
C PHE A 5 0.23 2.93 -18.68
N HIS A 6 -0.88 3.30 -18.02
CA HIS A 6 -1.09 3.07 -16.59
C HIS A 6 -2.54 2.63 -16.37
N GLU A 7 -2.71 1.33 -16.19
CA GLU A 7 -3.96 0.71 -15.82
C GLU A 7 -4.15 0.83 -14.30
N LYS A 8 -5.24 1.49 -13.90
CA LYS A 8 -5.64 1.65 -12.51
C LYS A 8 -6.33 0.38 -12.05
N GLN A 9 -6.09 0.01 -10.80
CA GLN A 9 -6.73 -1.17 -10.24
C GLN A 9 -8.19 -0.90 -9.89
N GLU A 10 -9.05 -1.80 -10.37
CA GLU A 10 -10.44 -1.92 -9.94
C GLU A 10 -10.61 -3.25 -9.20
N GLY A 11 -10.99 -3.20 -7.92
CA GLY A 11 -11.11 -4.39 -7.07
C GLY A 11 -9.74 -4.93 -6.60
N SER A 12 -9.58 -6.26 -6.55
CA SER A 12 -8.41 -6.94 -5.99
C SER A 12 -7.43 -7.50 -7.06
N LEU A 13 -7.64 -7.16 -8.34
CA LEU A 13 -6.92 -7.74 -9.49
C LEU A 13 -5.51 -7.13 -9.70
N CYS A 14 -4.73 -6.97 -8.64
CA CYS A 14 -3.43 -6.32 -8.69
C CYS A 14 -2.43 -6.98 -9.67
N ALA A 15 -2.47 -8.32 -9.83
CA ALA A 15 -1.53 -9.02 -10.71
C ALA A 15 -1.73 -8.69 -12.20
N GLN A 16 -2.98 -8.53 -12.65
CA GLN A 16 -3.30 -8.11 -14.02
C GLN A 16 -2.68 -6.74 -14.28
N HIS A 17 -3.03 -5.76 -13.45
CA HIS A 17 -2.58 -4.38 -13.63
C HIS A 17 -1.06 -4.27 -13.50
N CYS A 18 -0.45 -5.05 -12.60
CA CYS A 18 1.00 -5.14 -12.47
C CYS A 18 1.66 -5.59 -13.78
N LEU A 19 1.16 -6.67 -14.41
CA LEU A 19 1.69 -7.22 -15.66
C LEU A 19 1.43 -6.30 -16.86
N ASN A 20 0.24 -5.74 -16.97
CA ASN A 20 -0.12 -4.83 -18.06
C ASN A 20 0.68 -3.52 -17.99
N ASN A 21 0.84 -2.96 -16.78
CA ASN A 21 1.71 -1.79 -16.56
C ASN A 21 3.17 -2.11 -16.87
N LEU A 22 3.64 -3.32 -16.54
CA LEU A 22 4.97 -3.77 -16.90
C LEU A 22 5.16 -3.87 -18.40
N LEU A 23 4.21 -4.43 -19.14
CA LEU A 23 4.30 -4.58 -20.59
C LEU A 23 3.91 -3.31 -21.35
N GLN A 24 3.39 -2.29 -20.65
CA GLN A 24 2.89 -1.04 -21.22
C GLN A 24 1.75 -1.28 -22.22
N GLY A 25 0.81 -2.16 -21.87
CA GLY A 25 -0.40 -2.43 -22.65
C GLY A 25 -1.30 -3.48 -22.00
N GLU A 26 -2.54 -3.59 -22.48
CA GLU A 26 -3.54 -4.56 -22.02
C GLU A 26 -3.29 -5.94 -22.64
N TYR A 27 -2.27 -6.65 -22.16
CA TYR A 27 -1.89 -7.96 -22.69
C TYR A 27 -2.53 -9.13 -21.93
N PHE A 28 -2.83 -8.92 -20.65
CA PHE A 28 -3.42 -9.94 -19.79
C PHE A 28 -4.77 -9.49 -19.28
N THR A 29 -5.72 -10.42 -19.26
CA THR A 29 -7.01 -10.29 -18.60
C THR A 29 -7.07 -11.22 -17.37
N PRO A 30 -8.05 -11.04 -16.47
CA PRO A 30 -8.26 -11.96 -15.34
C PRO A 30 -8.46 -13.41 -15.80
N VAL A 31 -9.10 -13.59 -16.96
CA VAL A 31 -9.40 -14.90 -17.54
C VAL A 31 -8.11 -15.59 -17.99
N ASP A 32 -7.18 -14.84 -18.58
CA ASP A 32 -5.89 -15.39 -19.00
C ASP A 32 -5.07 -15.82 -17.79
N LEU A 33 -5.01 -15.00 -16.74
CA LEU A 33 -4.29 -15.32 -15.51
C LEU A 33 -4.92 -16.51 -14.77
N SER A 34 -6.25 -16.60 -14.73
CA SER A 34 -6.98 -17.75 -14.19
C SER A 34 -6.67 -19.02 -14.98
N THR A 35 -6.61 -18.94 -16.30
CA THR A 35 -6.23 -20.09 -17.16
C THR A 35 -4.80 -20.55 -16.86
N ILE A 36 -3.86 -19.63 -16.67
CA ILE A 36 -2.47 -19.95 -16.28
C ILE A 36 -2.45 -20.59 -14.89
N ALA A 37 -3.20 -20.06 -13.93
CA ALA A 37 -3.30 -20.63 -12.58
C ALA A 37 -3.80 -22.07 -12.60
N HIS A 38 -4.89 -22.35 -13.33
CA HIS A 38 -5.43 -23.70 -13.49
C HIS A 38 -4.47 -24.66 -14.17
N GLN A 39 -3.70 -24.20 -15.17
CA GLN A 39 -2.67 -25.01 -15.80
C GLN A 39 -1.56 -25.37 -14.79
N LEU A 40 -1.17 -24.44 -13.93
CA LEU A 40 -0.16 -24.71 -12.91
C LEU A 40 -0.67 -25.69 -11.85
N ASP A 41 -1.91 -25.54 -11.40
CA ASP A 41 -2.53 -26.50 -10.49
C ASP A 41 -2.57 -27.91 -11.09
N GLU A 42 -2.87 -28.02 -12.38
CA GLU A 42 -2.87 -29.29 -13.11
C GLU A 42 -1.47 -29.89 -13.23
N GLU A 43 -0.46 -29.08 -13.54
CA GLU A 43 0.94 -29.53 -13.60
C GLU A 43 1.44 -30.00 -12.23
N GLU A 44 1.10 -29.27 -11.16
CA GLU A 44 1.41 -29.66 -9.78
C GLU A 44 0.70 -30.96 -9.42
N ARG A 45 -0.58 -31.11 -9.80
CA ARG A 45 -1.35 -32.36 -9.63
C ARG A 45 -0.69 -33.54 -10.33
N MET A 46 -0.28 -33.36 -11.59
CA MET A 46 0.34 -34.41 -12.38
C MET A 46 1.69 -34.83 -11.79
N ARG A 47 2.52 -33.88 -11.33
CA ARG A 47 3.77 -34.22 -10.61
C ARG A 47 3.52 -34.95 -9.31
N MET A 48 2.48 -34.57 -8.56
CA MET A 48 2.10 -35.28 -7.33
C MET A 48 1.60 -36.71 -7.64
N ALA A 49 0.92 -36.91 -8.77
CA ALA A 49 0.48 -38.23 -9.22
C ALA A 49 1.66 -39.16 -9.56
N GLU A 50 2.81 -38.63 -10.01
CA GLU A 50 4.05 -39.41 -10.21
C GLU A 50 4.60 -39.98 -8.90
N GLY A 51 4.37 -39.30 -7.76
CA GLY A 51 4.70 -39.77 -6.42
C GLY A 51 3.76 -40.87 -5.88
N GLY A 52 2.72 -41.23 -6.64
CA GLY A 52 1.77 -42.28 -6.32
C GLY A 52 0.35 -41.74 -6.05
N MET A 53 -0.58 -42.01 -6.97
CA MET A 53 -1.99 -41.56 -6.89
C MET A 53 -2.79 -42.10 -5.69
N ALA A 54 -2.27 -43.10 -4.98
CA ALA A 54 -2.89 -43.69 -3.79
C ALA A 54 -2.40 -43.07 -2.48
N SER A 55 -1.45 -42.12 -2.55
CA SER A 55 -0.85 -41.48 -1.37
C SER A 55 -1.85 -40.55 -0.69
N GLU A 56 -1.69 -40.37 0.63
CA GLU A 56 -2.51 -39.47 1.42
C GLU A 56 -2.28 -38.01 1.00
N GLU A 57 -1.06 -37.70 0.55
CA GLU A 57 -0.65 -36.40 0.03
C GLU A 57 -1.41 -36.04 -1.25
N TYR A 58 -1.56 -36.98 -2.19
CA TYR A 58 -2.32 -36.74 -3.42
C TYR A 58 -3.82 -36.52 -3.14
N ARG A 59 -4.39 -37.28 -2.20
CA ARG A 59 -5.80 -37.12 -1.79
C ARG A 59 -6.04 -35.80 -1.06
N THR A 60 -5.07 -35.36 -0.25
CA THR A 60 -5.12 -34.07 0.45
C THR A 60 -5.01 -32.93 -0.54
N PHE A 61 -4.08 -33.01 -1.50
CA PHE A 61 -3.91 -32.01 -2.55
C PHE A 61 -5.18 -31.84 -3.41
N LEU A 62 -5.87 -32.93 -3.75
CA LEU A 62 -7.15 -32.88 -4.48
C LEU A 62 -8.28 -32.19 -3.70
N GLN A 63 -8.20 -32.15 -2.38
CA GLN A 63 -9.20 -31.50 -1.52
C GLN A 63 -8.85 -30.04 -1.23
N GLN A 64 -7.60 -29.62 -1.47
CA GLN A 64 -7.17 -28.25 -1.27
C GLN A 64 -7.69 -27.36 -2.40
N PRO A 65 -8.15 -26.13 -2.08
CA PRO A 65 -8.42 -25.13 -3.10
C PRO A 65 -7.14 -24.78 -3.87
N SER A 66 -7.28 -24.19 -5.06
CA SER A 66 -6.14 -23.72 -5.86
C SER A 66 -5.23 -22.83 -5.01
N GLY A 67 -3.95 -23.17 -4.93
CA GLY A 67 -2.95 -22.31 -4.29
C GLY A 67 -2.51 -21.15 -5.19
N ASN A 68 -2.86 -21.21 -6.47
CA ASN A 68 -2.41 -20.26 -7.48
C ASN A 68 -3.41 -19.13 -7.74
N MET A 69 -4.68 -19.33 -7.40
CA MET A 69 -5.75 -18.34 -7.51
C MET A 69 -6.70 -18.44 -6.30
N ASP A 70 -6.97 -17.32 -5.65
CA ASP A 70 -8.01 -17.21 -4.62
C ASP A 70 -9.32 -16.64 -5.20
N ASP A 71 -10.46 -16.98 -4.59
CA ASP A 71 -11.80 -16.48 -4.95
C ASP A 71 -11.90 -14.95 -4.86
N SER A 72 -10.99 -14.32 -4.11
CA SER A 72 -10.85 -12.87 -3.99
C SER A 72 -10.15 -12.21 -5.19
N GLY A 73 -9.56 -12.99 -6.11
CA GLY A 73 -8.83 -12.47 -7.29
C GLY A 73 -7.34 -12.23 -7.06
N PHE A 74 -6.75 -12.79 -6.00
CA PHE A 74 -5.30 -12.80 -5.79
C PHE A 74 -4.64 -13.92 -6.61
N PHE A 75 -3.47 -13.61 -7.17
CA PHE A 75 -2.67 -14.55 -7.94
C PHE A 75 -1.30 -14.77 -7.28
N SER A 76 -0.84 -16.01 -7.32
CA SER A 76 0.48 -16.38 -6.80
C SER A 76 1.61 -15.83 -7.67
N ILE A 77 2.81 -15.77 -7.09
CA ILE A 77 4.06 -15.45 -7.81
C ILE A 77 4.31 -16.40 -8.99
N GLN A 78 3.88 -17.66 -8.90
CA GLN A 78 4.09 -18.66 -9.96
C GLN A 78 3.27 -18.33 -11.21
N VAL A 79 2.06 -17.79 -11.05
CA VAL A 79 1.23 -17.31 -12.16
C VAL A 79 1.93 -16.16 -12.88
N ILE A 80 2.43 -15.17 -12.12
CA ILE A 80 3.17 -14.03 -12.66
C ILE A 80 4.44 -14.48 -13.39
N SER A 81 5.20 -15.40 -12.78
CA SER A 81 6.42 -15.95 -13.38
C SER A 81 6.14 -16.67 -14.72
N ASN A 82 5.10 -17.50 -14.78
CA ASN A 82 4.73 -18.19 -16.02
C ASN A 82 4.18 -17.24 -17.09
N ALA A 83 3.38 -16.26 -16.69
CA ALA A 83 2.89 -15.22 -17.60
C ALA A 83 4.06 -14.48 -18.26
N LEU A 84 5.08 -14.10 -17.48
CA LEU A 84 6.30 -13.46 -17.98
C LEU A 84 7.14 -14.39 -18.85
N ARG A 85 7.20 -15.69 -18.52
CA ARG A 85 7.95 -16.69 -19.29
C ARG A 85 7.48 -16.80 -20.73
N VAL A 86 6.18 -16.64 -21.00
CA VAL A 86 5.61 -16.62 -22.36
C VAL A 86 6.23 -15.51 -23.22
N TRP A 87 6.61 -14.39 -22.60
CA TRP A 87 7.27 -13.25 -23.24
C TRP A 87 8.80 -13.38 -23.28
N GLY A 88 9.36 -14.50 -22.81
CA GLY A 88 10.81 -14.67 -22.66
C GLY A 88 11.41 -13.76 -21.57
N LEU A 89 10.59 -13.35 -20.60
CA LEU A 89 11.01 -12.58 -19.44
C LEU A 89 11.22 -13.51 -18.25
N GLU A 90 12.29 -13.26 -17.50
CA GLU A 90 12.65 -14.00 -16.31
C GLU A 90 12.49 -13.12 -15.07
N LEU A 91 11.94 -13.72 -14.01
CA LEU A 91 11.64 -13.07 -12.74
C LEU A 91 12.64 -13.54 -11.68
N ILE A 92 13.59 -12.68 -11.30
CA ILE A 92 14.67 -13.03 -10.37
C ILE A 92 14.51 -12.28 -9.06
N LEU A 93 14.57 -12.95 -7.92
CA LEU A 93 14.51 -12.28 -6.62
C LEU A 93 15.73 -11.37 -6.42
N PHE A 94 15.50 -10.09 -6.09
CA PHE A 94 16.55 -9.09 -5.89
C PHE A 94 17.48 -9.43 -4.70
N ASN A 95 16.95 -10.10 -3.67
CA ASN A 95 17.74 -10.56 -2.51
C ASN A 95 18.44 -11.92 -2.76
N SER A 96 18.38 -12.48 -3.96
CA SER A 96 19.09 -13.72 -4.25
C SER A 96 20.60 -13.50 -4.19
N ARG A 97 21.33 -14.50 -3.67
CA ARG A 97 22.81 -14.47 -3.63
C ARG A 97 23.39 -14.33 -5.03
N GLU A 98 22.73 -14.92 -6.03
CA GLU A 98 23.10 -14.82 -7.44
C GLU A 98 23.06 -13.37 -7.93
N TYR A 99 21.96 -12.66 -7.68
CA TYR A 99 21.83 -11.26 -8.07
C TYR A 99 22.79 -10.34 -7.33
N GLN A 100 22.98 -10.53 -6.03
CA GLN A 100 23.92 -9.74 -5.22
C GLN A 100 25.38 -9.96 -5.65
N SER A 101 25.74 -11.18 -6.05
CA SER A 101 27.09 -11.52 -6.49
C SER A 101 27.47 -10.85 -7.81
N LEU A 102 26.48 -10.51 -8.64
CA LEU A 102 26.70 -9.83 -9.92
C LEU A 102 27.05 -8.34 -9.76
N MET A 103 26.85 -7.75 -8.57
CA MET A 103 27.07 -6.33 -8.29
C MET A 103 26.48 -5.38 -9.35
N ILE A 104 25.32 -5.74 -9.91
CA ILE A 104 24.70 -4.96 -10.97
C ILE A 104 24.00 -3.77 -10.33
N ASN A 105 24.33 -2.57 -10.80
CA ASN A 105 23.68 -1.36 -10.33
C ASN A 105 22.18 -1.41 -10.70
N PRO A 106 21.26 -1.23 -9.73
CA PRO A 106 19.81 -1.31 -9.99
C PRO A 106 19.31 -0.38 -11.11
N ILE A 107 20.01 0.75 -11.35
CA ILE A 107 19.68 1.72 -12.41
C ILE A 107 19.84 1.17 -13.84
N ASN A 108 20.60 0.07 -14.01
CA ASN A 108 20.84 -0.57 -15.30
C ASN A 108 19.76 -1.59 -15.66
N GLU A 109 18.89 -1.94 -14.71
CA GLU A 109 17.75 -2.79 -15.00
C GLU A 109 16.69 -2.04 -15.80
N LYS A 110 15.80 -2.81 -16.43
CA LYS A 110 14.68 -2.25 -17.20
C LYS A 110 13.41 -2.13 -16.38
N ALA A 111 13.17 -3.10 -15.48
CA ALA A 111 11.99 -3.09 -14.63
C ALA A 111 12.15 -3.97 -13.38
N PHE A 112 11.33 -3.67 -12.39
CA PHE A 112 11.15 -4.41 -11.16
C PHE A 112 9.66 -4.66 -10.91
N ILE A 113 9.35 -5.81 -10.31
CA ILE A 113 8.05 -6.08 -9.70
C ILE A 113 8.27 -6.14 -8.19
N CYS A 114 7.39 -5.51 -7.44
CA CYS A 114 7.42 -5.52 -5.99
C CYS A 114 6.13 -6.14 -5.46
N ASN A 115 6.27 -6.95 -4.40
CA ASN A 115 5.16 -7.49 -3.64
C ASN A 115 5.20 -7.02 -2.19
N TYR A 116 4.06 -6.58 -1.69
CA TYR A 116 3.85 -6.35 -0.27
C TYR A 116 2.48 -6.78 0.17
N LYS A 117 2.42 -7.68 1.16
CA LYS A 117 1.17 -8.19 1.73
C LYS A 117 0.13 -8.51 0.64
N GLU A 118 0.55 -9.29 -0.36
CA GLU A 118 -0.30 -9.75 -1.47
C GLU A 118 -0.67 -8.69 -2.52
N HIS A 119 -0.12 -7.47 -2.41
CA HIS A 119 -0.24 -6.44 -3.44
C HIS A 119 0.96 -6.42 -4.38
N TRP A 120 0.71 -6.53 -5.69
CA TRP A 120 1.72 -6.48 -6.74
C TRP A 120 1.73 -5.12 -7.42
N PHE A 121 2.92 -4.55 -7.61
CA PHE A 121 3.10 -3.35 -8.42
C PHE A 121 4.41 -3.37 -9.20
N THR A 122 4.44 -2.59 -10.28
CA THR A 122 5.58 -2.52 -11.19
C THR A 122 6.31 -1.19 -11.08
N ILE A 123 7.63 -1.25 -11.14
CA ILE A 123 8.52 -0.11 -11.34
C ILE A 123 9.23 -0.33 -12.68
N ARG A 124 8.96 0.49 -13.69
CA ARG A 124 9.57 0.35 -15.03
C ARG A 124 10.36 1.59 -15.39
N LYS A 125 11.50 1.36 -16.05
CA LYS A 125 12.28 2.41 -16.70
C LYS A 125 11.68 2.68 -18.07
N LEU A 126 11.30 3.94 -18.32
CA LEU A 126 10.79 4.40 -19.60
C LEU A 126 11.68 5.54 -20.09
N GLY A 127 12.38 5.31 -21.21
CA GLY A 127 13.40 6.21 -21.72
C GLY A 127 14.59 6.31 -20.77
N GLN A 128 14.77 7.47 -20.14
CA GLN A 128 15.85 7.74 -19.17
C GLN A 128 15.37 7.91 -17.73
N GLN A 129 14.10 7.61 -17.43
CA GLN A 129 13.49 7.88 -16.13
C GLN A 129 12.77 6.65 -15.59
N TRP A 130 12.71 6.54 -14.26
CA TRP A 130 11.99 5.47 -13.58
C TRP A 130 10.59 5.92 -13.20
N PHE A 131 9.63 5.01 -13.34
CA PHE A 131 8.25 5.26 -12.95
C PHE A 131 7.76 4.12 -12.07
N ASN A 132 7.14 4.48 -10.95
CA ASN A 132 6.32 3.60 -10.15
C ASN A 132 4.90 3.60 -10.74
N LEU A 133 4.50 2.43 -11.23
CA LEU A 133 3.23 2.15 -11.89
C LEU A 133 2.32 1.34 -10.96
N ASN A 134 2.35 1.65 -9.67
CA ASN A 134 1.43 1.06 -8.72
C ASN A 134 0.00 1.38 -9.13
N SER A 135 -0.78 0.34 -9.37
CA SER A 135 -2.15 0.40 -9.84
C SER A 135 -3.09 1.12 -8.87
N LEU A 136 -2.71 1.23 -7.58
CA LEU A 136 -3.40 2.02 -6.57
C LEU A 136 -3.16 3.53 -6.70
N LEU A 137 -2.24 3.97 -7.56
CA LEU A 137 -1.99 5.39 -7.81
C LEU A 137 -2.92 5.93 -8.90
N THR A 138 -3.30 7.20 -8.77
CA THR A 138 -4.08 7.90 -9.79
C THR A 138 -3.34 8.09 -11.11
N GLY A 139 -2.03 7.83 -11.14
CA GLY A 139 -1.19 7.83 -12.33
C GLY A 139 0.25 7.42 -12.02
N PRO A 140 1.12 7.43 -13.05
CA PRO A 140 2.53 7.04 -12.89
C PRO A 140 3.29 8.04 -12.00
N GLU A 141 4.02 7.52 -11.02
CA GLU A 141 4.89 8.32 -10.15
C GLU A 141 6.33 8.30 -10.66
N LEU A 142 6.91 9.47 -10.90
CA LEU A 142 8.29 9.63 -11.32
C LEU A 142 9.27 9.39 -10.16
N ILE A 143 10.22 8.50 -10.39
CA ILE A 143 11.34 8.18 -9.49
C ILE A 143 12.64 8.63 -10.18
N SER A 144 13.47 9.39 -9.47
CA SER A 144 14.81 9.73 -9.96
C SER A 144 15.79 8.57 -9.75
N ASP A 145 16.83 8.49 -10.58
CA ASP A 145 17.89 7.48 -10.45
C ASP A 145 18.55 7.48 -9.06
N THR A 146 18.74 8.67 -8.49
CA THR A 146 19.31 8.84 -7.15
C THR A 146 18.36 8.38 -6.05
N TYR A 147 17.05 8.50 -6.26
CA TYR A 147 16.03 8.08 -5.29
C TYR A 147 15.71 6.59 -5.41
N LEU A 148 15.83 5.99 -6.60
CA LEU A 148 15.51 4.58 -6.84
C LEU A 148 16.22 3.63 -5.87
N ALA A 149 17.53 3.81 -5.69
CA ALA A 149 18.30 2.95 -4.79
C ALA A 149 17.80 3.04 -3.34
N LEU A 150 17.46 4.25 -2.88
CA LEU A 150 16.90 4.47 -1.55
C LEU A 150 15.50 3.88 -1.44
N PHE A 151 14.67 4.05 -2.47
CA PHE A 151 13.32 3.51 -2.53
C PHE A 151 13.34 1.98 -2.45
N LEU A 152 14.15 1.31 -3.26
CA LEU A 152 14.29 -0.15 -3.20
C LEU A 152 14.82 -0.62 -1.84
N ALA A 153 15.81 0.08 -1.27
CA ALA A 153 16.32 -0.26 0.06
C ALA A 153 15.25 -0.11 1.16
N GLN A 154 14.39 0.91 1.08
CA GLN A 154 13.27 1.10 1.99
C GLN A 154 12.27 -0.05 1.87
N LEU A 155 11.87 -0.40 0.64
CA LEU A 155 10.96 -1.51 0.40
C LEU A 155 11.50 -2.82 1.00
N GLN A 156 12.80 -3.09 0.86
CA GLN A 156 13.41 -4.27 1.50
C GLN A 156 13.31 -4.24 3.03
N GLN A 157 13.53 -3.08 3.66
CA GLN A 157 13.43 -2.93 5.12
C GLN A 157 12.00 -3.10 5.63
N GLU A 158 11.02 -2.66 4.85
CA GLU A 158 9.60 -2.84 5.15
C GLU A 158 9.11 -4.28 4.91
N GLY A 159 9.96 -5.14 4.34
CA GLY A 159 9.68 -6.56 4.10
C GLY A 159 9.07 -6.85 2.73
N TYR A 160 9.20 -5.94 1.76
CA TYR A 160 8.74 -6.18 0.39
C TYR A 160 9.62 -7.23 -0.28
N SER A 161 8.99 -8.10 -1.05
CA SER A 161 9.70 -8.97 -1.98
C SER A 161 9.87 -8.26 -3.31
N ILE A 162 11.12 -7.94 -3.65
CA ILE A 162 11.46 -7.23 -4.88
C ILE A 162 12.03 -8.24 -5.88
N PHE A 163 11.51 -8.20 -7.09
CA PHE A 163 11.90 -9.05 -8.20
C PHE A 163 12.38 -8.20 -9.37
N VAL A 164 13.49 -8.62 -9.97
CA VAL A 164 14.09 -7.99 -11.14
C VAL A 164 13.61 -8.71 -12.38
N ILE A 165 13.19 -7.94 -13.38
CA ILE A 165 12.74 -8.49 -14.67
C ILE A 165 13.91 -8.48 -15.65
N ARG A 166 14.35 -9.67 -16.04
CA ARG A 166 15.38 -9.87 -17.07
C ARG A 166 14.75 -10.26 -18.39
N GLY A 167 15.23 -9.66 -19.47
CA GLY A 167 14.81 -9.98 -20.83
C GLY A 167 14.53 -8.75 -21.68
N ASN A 168 13.85 -8.97 -22.81
CA ASN A 168 13.47 -7.92 -23.73
C ASN A 168 12.00 -7.57 -23.54
N LEU A 169 11.76 -6.49 -22.80
CA LEU A 169 10.44 -5.88 -22.71
C LEU A 169 10.01 -5.34 -24.08
N PRO A 170 8.70 -5.36 -24.39
CA PRO A 170 8.18 -4.77 -25.62
C PRO A 170 8.47 -3.26 -25.64
N GLU A 171 8.87 -2.76 -26.80
CA GLU A 171 9.01 -1.32 -27.04
C GLU A 171 7.63 -0.67 -26.95
N CYS A 172 7.57 0.51 -26.32
CA CYS A 172 6.34 1.27 -26.16
C CYS A 172 6.52 2.71 -26.61
N GLU A 173 5.43 3.37 -27.00
CA GLU A 173 5.46 4.77 -27.43
C GLU A 173 5.99 5.70 -26.33
N ALA A 174 5.71 5.38 -25.07
CA ALA A 174 6.25 6.08 -23.91
C ALA A 174 7.77 6.13 -23.93
N GLU A 175 8.45 5.04 -24.29
CA GLU A 175 9.91 4.96 -24.30
C GLU A 175 10.53 5.84 -25.39
N GLN A 176 9.88 5.91 -26.57
CA GLN A 176 10.31 6.76 -27.67
C GLN A 176 10.15 8.25 -27.34
N ILE A 177 9.02 8.63 -26.73
CA ILE A 177 8.74 10.02 -26.37
C ILE A 177 9.61 10.46 -25.20
N LEU A 178 9.75 9.62 -24.16
CA LEU A 178 10.55 9.91 -22.97
C LEU A 178 12.06 9.82 -23.20
N GLY A 179 12.48 9.21 -24.31
CA GLY A 179 13.86 9.31 -24.81
C GLY A 179 14.21 10.72 -25.30
N ILE A 180 13.21 11.48 -25.76
CA ILE A 180 13.37 12.83 -26.33
C ILE A 180 13.00 13.90 -25.30
N MET A 181 11.95 13.66 -24.50
CA MET A 181 11.40 14.63 -23.55
C MET A 181 11.44 14.07 -22.13
N ARG A 182 12.15 14.76 -21.23
CA ARG A 182 12.15 14.41 -19.79
C ARG A 182 10.87 14.93 -19.14
N VAL A 183 10.17 14.06 -18.43
CA VAL A 183 9.01 14.43 -17.63
C VAL A 183 9.48 15.07 -16.34
N GLN A 184 8.95 16.26 -16.06
CA GLN A 184 9.03 16.90 -14.75
C GLN A 184 7.68 16.73 -14.06
N GLN A 185 7.65 15.95 -13.00
CA GLN A 185 6.47 15.81 -12.17
C GLN A 185 6.48 16.92 -11.10
N GLN A 186 5.49 17.82 -11.14
CA GLN A 186 5.36 18.87 -10.14
C GLN A 186 4.65 18.40 -8.87
N GLN A 187 3.75 17.41 -8.98
CA GLN A 187 3.01 16.84 -7.84
C GLN A 187 2.98 15.31 -7.95
N ARG A 188 3.22 14.63 -6.82
CA ARG A 188 3.17 13.17 -6.70
C ARG A 188 1.72 12.68 -6.90
N PRO A 189 1.48 11.56 -7.59
CA PRO A 189 0.13 11.02 -7.74
C PRO A 189 -0.39 10.58 -6.36
N ARG A 190 -1.71 10.71 -6.17
CA ARG A 190 -2.39 10.30 -4.93
C ARG A 190 -2.83 8.85 -5.02
N LEU A 191 -3.14 8.25 -3.88
CA LEU A 191 -3.75 6.92 -3.84
C LEU A 191 -5.23 7.02 -4.22
N ILE A 192 -5.69 6.08 -5.04
CA ILE A 192 -7.09 5.93 -5.41
C ILE A 192 -7.88 5.64 -4.12
N GLY A 193 -8.85 6.51 -3.81
CA GLY A 193 -9.63 6.48 -2.55
C GLY A 193 -9.40 7.69 -1.63
N GLU A 194 -8.29 8.43 -1.78
CA GLU A 194 -8.11 9.70 -1.04
C GLU A 194 -9.08 10.79 -1.50
N ASP A 195 -9.52 10.74 -2.76
CA ASP A 195 -10.51 11.67 -3.30
C ASP A 195 -11.90 11.42 -2.69
N GLU A 196 -12.31 10.18 -2.39
CA GLU A 196 -13.60 9.90 -1.73
C GLU A 196 -13.65 10.40 -0.28
N ALA A 197 -12.51 10.33 0.42
CA ALA A 197 -12.36 10.88 1.77
C ALA A 197 -12.37 12.42 1.77
N GLN A 198 -11.82 13.06 0.73
CA GLN A 198 -11.84 14.52 0.60
C GLN A 198 -13.14 15.06 0.00
N THR A 199 -13.83 14.32 -0.86
CA THR A 199 -15.15 14.72 -1.37
C THR A 199 -16.21 14.54 -0.30
N SER A 200 -16.15 13.51 0.55
CA SER A 200 -17.09 13.38 1.69
C SER A 200 -16.88 14.49 2.74
N ALA A 201 -15.64 14.87 3.05
CA ALA A 201 -15.33 16.02 3.90
C ALA A 201 -15.58 17.38 3.21
N GLY A 202 -15.43 17.45 1.89
CA GLY A 202 -15.64 18.64 1.08
C GLY A 202 -17.11 18.91 0.77
N MET A 203 -17.96 17.89 0.67
CA MET A 203 -19.41 18.03 0.46
C MET A 203 -20.11 18.49 1.74
N SER A 204 -19.63 18.10 2.93
CA SER A 204 -20.09 18.68 4.20
C SER A 204 -19.70 20.16 4.36
N ALA A 205 -18.59 20.59 3.76
CA ALA A 205 -18.17 22.00 3.77
C ALA A 205 -18.85 22.84 2.68
N ALA A 206 -19.13 22.26 1.51
CA ALA A 206 -19.74 22.96 0.36
C ALA A 206 -21.27 23.14 0.49
N LEU A 207 -21.96 22.23 1.20
CA LEU A 207 -23.38 22.38 1.51
C LEU A 207 -23.66 23.48 2.55
N SER A 208 -22.63 23.96 3.26
CA SER A 208 -22.77 25.05 4.24
C SER A 208 -22.63 26.46 3.63
N GLN A 209 -22.28 26.58 2.33
CA GLN A 209 -22.08 27.89 1.67
C GLN A 209 -23.04 28.19 0.51
N THR A 210 -23.99 27.31 0.17
CA THR A 210 -24.90 27.51 -0.97
C THR A 210 -26.38 27.46 -0.58
N GLU A 211 -26.76 28.07 0.54
CA GLU A 211 -28.17 28.41 0.82
C GLU A 211 -28.29 29.84 1.35
N MET A 212 -28.00 30.82 0.49
CA MET A 212 -28.56 32.16 0.62
C MET A 212 -28.77 32.73 -0.78
N VAL A 213 -29.98 32.55 -1.35
CA VAL A 213 -30.76 33.56 -2.09
C VAL A 213 -32.15 32.97 -2.46
N PHE A 214 -33.22 33.65 -2.00
CA PHE A 214 -34.65 33.56 -2.38
C PHE A 214 -35.46 32.33 -1.91
N GLY A 215 -36.53 32.41 -1.12
CA GLY A 215 -37.25 33.51 -0.48
C GLY A 215 -38.63 33.03 0.02
N VAL A 216 -39.11 33.69 1.10
CA VAL A 216 -40.51 33.82 1.57
C VAL A 216 -41.02 32.84 2.65
N GLU A 217 -41.18 33.44 3.85
CA GLU A 217 -42.17 33.23 4.93
C GLU A 217 -41.97 32.14 6.02
N ASP A 218 -41.53 32.65 7.18
CA ASP A 218 -42.16 32.52 8.51
C ASP A 218 -42.12 31.15 9.22
N GLU A 219 -41.11 30.93 10.07
CA GLU A 219 -41.27 30.67 11.51
C GLU A 219 -39.88 30.71 12.19
N VAL A 220 -39.66 31.71 13.05
CA VAL A 220 -38.47 31.79 13.92
C VAL A 220 -38.61 30.79 15.07
N VAL A 221 -38.04 29.60 14.90
CA VAL A 221 -37.82 28.66 16.00
C VAL A 221 -36.35 28.79 16.40
N ASP A 222 -36.10 29.28 17.62
CA ASP A 222 -34.76 29.51 18.17
C ASP A 222 -33.91 28.22 18.11
N GLU A 223 -32.96 28.17 17.17
CA GLU A 223 -31.97 27.09 16.96
C GLU A 223 -31.16 26.75 18.23
N ASP A 224 -31.14 27.68 19.20
CA ASP A 224 -30.43 27.56 20.47
C ASP A 224 -31.11 26.60 21.46
N GLU A 225 -32.42 26.33 21.30
CA GLU A 225 -33.15 25.30 22.07
C GLU A 225 -32.93 23.89 21.50
N GLU A 226 -32.85 23.78 20.17
CA GLU A 226 -32.64 22.48 19.51
C GLU A 226 -31.21 21.98 19.73
N LEU A 227 -30.22 22.88 19.72
CA LEU A 227 -28.84 22.57 20.07
C LEU A 227 -28.69 22.20 21.56
N LYS A 228 -29.41 22.87 22.47
CA LYS A 228 -29.45 22.50 23.90
C LYS A 228 -30.12 21.15 24.11
N LYS A 229 -31.19 20.83 23.37
CA LYS A 229 -31.81 19.50 23.37
C LYS A 229 -30.87 18.42 22.88
N ALA A 230 -30.16 18.64 21.77
CA ALA A 230 -29.20 17.67 21.23
C ALA A 230 -28.05 17.39 22.21
N LEU A 231 -27.55 18.43 22.89
CA LEU A 231 -26.53 18.30 23.94
C LEU A 231 -27.08 17.62 25.21
N ALA A 232 -28.34 17.86 25.58
CA ALA A 232 -28.98 17.21 26.72
C ALA A 232 -29.30 15.73 26.46
N ILE A 233 -29.72 15.40 25.23
CA ILE A 233 -29.99 14.02 24.77
C ILE A 233 -28.68 13.22 24.72
N SER A 234 -27.61 13.80 24.18
CA SER A 234 -26.26 13.19 24.24
C SER A 234 -25.76 12.99 25.67
N ARG A 235 -26.30 13.73 26.65
CA ARG A 235 -25.97 13.60 28.07
C ARG A 235 -26.86 12.61 28.83
N GLN A 236 -27.92 12.10 28.21
CA GLN A 236 -28.86 11.14 28.82
C GLN A 236 -28.69 9.70 28.30
N ASP A 237 -27.98 9.47 27.19
CA ASP A 237 -27.74 8.12 26.64
C ASP A 237 -26.36 7.51 26.99
N ILE A 238 -25.82 7.83 28.17
CA ILE A 238 -24.66 7.12 28.75
C ILE A 238 -25.01 6.74 30.21
N ASP A 239 -25.99 5.86 30.37
CA ASP A 239 -26.15 5.05 31.58
C ASP A 239 -25.33 3.75 31.41
N VAL A 240 -24.01 3.89 31.53
CA VAL A 240 -23.10 2.80 31.87
C VAL A 240 -22.26 3.28 33.06
N GLU A 241 -22.87 3.21 34.24
CA GLU A 241 -22.39 3.76 35.51
C GLU A 241 -21.10 3.13 36.08
N ASP A 242 -20.47 2.13 35.47
CA ASP A 242 -19.33 1.44 36.10
C ASP A 242 -17.93 1.74 35.52
N GLU A 243 -17.79 2.28 34.30
CA GLU A 243 -16.44 2.43 33.69
C GLU A 243 -15.88 3.87 33.71
N GLU A 244 -16.72 4.91 33.79
CA GLU A 244 -16.22 6.29 33.73
C GLU A 244 -15.64 6.77 35.07
N ALA A 245 -16.06 6.18 36.20
CA ALA A 245 -15.50 6.48 37.51
C ALA A 245 -14.03 6.04 37.63
N ASP A 246 -13.67 4.94 36.99
CA ASP A 246 -12.32 4.38 37.03
C ASP A 246 -11.37 5.09 36.05
N LEU A 247 -11.87 5.49 34.88
CA LEU A 247 -11.13 6.38 33.97
C LEU A 247 -10.86 7.75 34.59
N ARG A 248 -11.84 8.36 35.29
CA ARG A 248 -11.64 9.63 35.99
C ARG A 248 -10.63 9.50 37.15
N ARG A 249 -10.65 8.38 37.90
CA ARG A 249 -9.65 8.09 38.93
C ARG A 249 -8.25 7.90 38.35
N ALA A 250 -8.12 7.18 37.24
CA ALA A 250 -6.83 6.92 36.58
C ALA A 250 -6.18 8.21 36.02
N ILE A 251 -7.00 9.11 35.46
CA ILE A 251 -6.53 10.41 34.96
C ILE A 251 -6.12 11.32 36.13
N GLN A 252 -6.88 11.33 37.23
CA GLN A 252 -6.55 12.15 38.40
C GLN A 252 -5.28 11.70 39.14
N LEU A 253 -5.05 10.38 39.23
CA LEU A 253 -3.80 9.81 39.76
C LEU A 253 -2.58 10.14 38.87
N SER A 254 -2.78 10.18 37.55
CA SER A 254 -1.71 10.56 36.61
C SER A 254 -1.36 12.05 36.66
N MET A 255 -2.34 12.92 36.92
CA MET A 255 -2.10 14.36 37.10
C MET A 255 -1.47 14.72 38.45
N GLN A 256 -1.76 13.98 39.54
CA GLN A 256 -1.12 14.20 40.84
C GLN A 256 0.31 13.62 40.92
N GLY A 257 0.64 12.62 40.09
CA GLY A 257 1.97 12.02 40.02
C GLY A 257 3.07 12.88 39.38
N SER A 258 2.70 13.91 38.61
CA SER A 258 3.65 14.78 37.90
C SER A 258 4.12 15.99 38.71
N SER A 259 3.41 16.37 39.79
CA SER A 259 3.84 17.48 40.66
C SER A 259 4.80 17.07 41.78
N ASN A 260 4.94 15.77 42.08
CA ASN A 260 5.83 15.27 43.15
C ASN A 260 7.19 14.71 42.68
N LYS A 261 7.44 14.65 41.36
CA LYS A 261 8.75 14.25 40.81
C LYS A 261 9.69 15.44 40.52
N LEU A 262 9.17 16.65 40.35
CA LEU A 262 9.98 17.86 40.17
C LEU A 262 10.48 18.46 41.50
N SER A 263 9.76 18.26 42.61
CA SER A 263 10.18 18.74 43.95
C SER A 263 11.20 17.83 44.64
N ARG A 264 11.37 16.57 44.19
CA ARG A 264 12.31 15.60 44.79
C ARG A 264 13.69 15.57 44.14
N ILE A 265 13.84 16.13 42.93
CA ILE A 265 15.14 16.23 42.23
C ILE A 265 15.94 17.47 42.69
N TYR A 266 15.26 18.55 43.09
CA TYR A 266 15.92 19.77 43.58
C TYR A 266 16.43 19.71 45.04
N LEU A 267 16.01 18.72 45.83
CA LEU A 267 16.44 18.56 47.23
C LEU A 267 17.59 17.54 47.42
N THR A 268 17.92 16.75 46.41
CA THR A 268 19.04 15.78 46.47
C THR A 268 20.36 16.29 45.88
N GLN A 269 20.37 17.40 45.13
CA GLN A 269 21.60 18.00 44.60
C GLN A 269 22.24 19.06 45.53
N THR A 270 21.55 19.50 46.58
CA THR A 270 22.09 20.50 47.54
C THR A 270 22.69 19.89 48.81
N GLN A 271 22.52 18.59 49.08
CA GLN A 271 23.18 17.90 50.21
C GLN A 271 24.46 17.13 49.85
N SER A 272 24.79 16.96 48.56
CA SER A 272 26.02 16.26 48.14
C SER A 272 27.22 17.20 47.88
N HIS A 273 27.07 18.51 48.10
CA HIS A 273 28.15 19.49 47.91
C HIS A 273 28.71 20.12 49.19
N GLN A 274 28.35 19.62 50.39
CA GLN A 274 28.88 20.11 51.67
C GLN A 274 29.67 19.07 52.50
N THR A 275 29.96 17.88 51.96
CA THR A 275 30.74 16.83 52.66
C THR A 275 32.00 16.37 51.93
N ALA A 276 32.55 17.18 51.02
CA ALA A 276 33.82 16.91 50.33
C ALA A 276 34.82 18.08 50.45
N GLN A 277 34.88 18.72 51.63
CA GLN A 277 35.90 19.72 51.96
C GLN A 277 36.54 19.59 53.36
N ASP A 278 36.33 18.47 54.05
CA ASP A 278 37.13 18.11 55.23
C ASP A 278 37.54 16.63 55.15
N GLN A 279 38.59 16.37 54.37
CA GLN A 279 39.61 15.33 54.58
C GLN A 279 40.73 15.46 53.54
#